data_AF-A0A212TN00-F1
#
_entry.id   AF-A0A212TN00-F1
#
_cell.length_a   1.000
_cell.length_b   1.000
_cell.length_c   1.000
_cell.angle_alpha   90.00
_cell.angle_beta   90.00
_cell.angle_gamma   90.00
#
_symmetry.space_group_name_H-M   'P 1'
#
loop_
_entity.id
_entity.type
_entity.pdbx_description
1 polymer ?
#
loop_
_entity_poly.entity_id
_entity_poly.type
_entity_poly.pdbx_seq_one_letter_code
_entity_poly.pdbx_strand_id
1 'polypeptide(L)'
;MPTAEEQLVGRWEWVASANKSAASLTPASTGHRVWVDFDRRGRARFYEDGTLRSAAAFSIRRAPKQPDQKRSFRHMIIYRGYQSNQYYSISGNRLYLQDASGKVVEHTYIRSSSAPAVQVASTKTIQ
;
A
#
# COMPACT_ATOMS: atom_id res chain seq x y z
N MET A 1 -7.43 -20.51 5.23
CA MET A 1 -6.56 -19.36 5.51
C MET A 1 -6.36 -18.59 4.20
N PRO A 2 -6.56 -17.27 4.17
CA PRO A 2 -6.39 -16.49 2.95
C PRO A 2 -4.93 -16.48 2.50
N THR A 3 -4.71 -16.56 1.19
CA THR A 3 -3.41 -16.41 0.54
C THR A 3 -2.81 -15.03 0.80
N ALA A 4 -1.50 -14.90 0.61
CA ALA A 4 -0.81 -13.63 0.82
C ALA A 4 -1.31 -12.51 -0.11
N GLU A 5 -1.82 -12.87 -1.29
CA GLU A 5 -2.44 -11.95 -2.25
C GLU A 5 -3.83 -11.51 -1.77
N GLU A 6 -4.67 -12.45 -1.32
CA GLU A 6 -5.99 -12.14 -0.77
C GLU A 6 -5.91 -11.24 0.47
N GLN A 7 -4.87 -11.41 1.29
CA GLN A 7 -4.61 -10.53 2.44
C GLN A 7 -4.22 -9.11 2.04
N LEU A 8 -3.67 -8.91 0.84
CA LEU A 8 -3.28 -7.59 0.34
C LEU A 8 -4.47 -6.83 -0.28
N VAL A 9 -5.45 -7.54 -0.83
CA VAL A 9 -6.62 -6.94 -1.50
C VAL A 9 -7.38 -6.01 -0.55
N GLY A 10 -7.68 -4.81 -1.03
CA GLY A 10 -8.40 -3.75 -0.31
C GLY A 10 -7.71 -2.39 -0.41
N ARG A 11 -8.32 -1.41 0.28
CA ARG A 11 -7.80 -0.05 0.40
C ARG A 11 -6.88 0.07 1.62
N TRP A 12 -5.71 0.67 1.39
CA TRP A 12 -4.71 0.93 2.41
C TRP A 12 -4.35 2.40 2.43
N GLU A 13 -4.60 3.05 3.55
CA GLU A 13 -4.34 4.48 3.76
C GLU A 13 -2.98 4.68 4.40
N TRP A 14 -2.19 5.58 3.83
CA TRP A 14 -0.85 5.88 4.28
C TRP A 14 -0.87 6.58 5.63
N VAL A 15 -0.05 6.09 6.57
CA VAL A 15 0.08 6.66 7.92
C VAL A 15 1.44 7.32 8.11
N ALA A 16 2.50 6.66 7.67
CA ALA A 16 3.85 7.17 7.84
C ALA A 16 4.82 6.59 6.81
N SER A 17 5.85 7.37 6.48
CA SER A 17 7.05 6.92 5.79
C SER A 17 8.25 7.26 6.65
N ALA A 18 9.02 6.26 7.07
CA ALA A 18 10.19 6.45 7.92
C ALA A 18 11.45 6.04 7.16
N ASN A 19 12.48 6.88 7.27
CA ASN A 19 13.85 6.52 6.91
C ASN A 19 14.67 6.56 8.21
N LYS A 20 15.59 5.62 8.42
CA LYS A 20 16.38 5.50 9.64
C LYS A 20 17.17 6.78 10.02
N SER A 21 17.38 7.68 9.06
CA SER A 21 18.20 8.89 9.22
C SER A 21 17.42 10.20 9.10
N ALA A 22 16.09 10.17 8.94
CA ALA A 22 15.29 11.38 8.72
C ALA A 22 13.99 11.37 9.54
N ALA A 23 13.41 12.56 9.72
CA ALA A 23 12.10 12.69 10.33
C ALA A 23 11.04 11.92 9.51
N SER A 24 10.16 11.21 10.21
CA SER A 24 9.07 10.47 9.59
C SER A 24 8.10 11.42 8.89
N LEU A 25 7.78 11.13 7.63
CA LEU A 25 6.73 11.82 6.90
C LEU A 25 5.38 11.21 7.28
N THR A 26 4.38 12.04 7.55
CA THR A 26 3.01 11.64 7.89
C THR A 26 2.02 12.53 7.14
N PRO A 27 0.72 12.16 7.06
CA PRO A 27 -0.31 13.05 6.55
C PRO A 27 -0.33 14.41 7.26
N ALA A 28 -0.10 14.43 8.57
CA ALA A 28 -0.07 15.68 9.35
C ALA A 28 1.13 16.57 9.00
N SER A 29 2.31 15.98 8.74
CA SER A 29 3.51 16.75 8.41
C SER A 29 3.58 17.18 6.95
N THR A 30 2.89 16.46 6.05
CA THR A 30 2.92 16.73 4.60
C THR A 30 1.67 17.45 4.09
N GLY A 31 0.56 17.41 4.84
CA GLY A 31 -0.73 17.94 4.40
C GLY A 31 -1.45 17.05 3.38
N HIS A 32 -0.86 15.91 2.98
CA HIS A 32 -1.37 15.05 1.92
C HIS A 32 -1.99 13.76 2.46
N ARG A 33 -3.09 13.33 1.82
CA ARG A 33 -3.74 12.04 2.07
C ARG A 33 -3.44 11.09 0.91
N VAL A 34 -2.70 10.02 1.20
CA VAL A 34 -2.29 9.02 0.21
C VAL A 34 -2.95 7.68 0.53
N TRP A 35 -3.43 6.96 -0.49
CA TRP A 35 -3.85 5.56 -0.33
C TRP A 35 -3.57 4.74 -1.58
N VAL A 36 -3.54 3.43 -1.40
CA VAL A 36 -3.41 2.45 -2.46
C VAL A 36 -4.55 1.42 -2.37
N ASP A 37 -5.16 1.13 -3.51
CA ASP A 37 -6.17 0.09 -3.66
C ASP A 37 -5.57 -1.08 -4.42
N PHE A 38 -5.50 -2.25 -3.79
CA PHE A 38 -5.17 -3.52 -4.45
C PHE A 38 -6.46 -4.28 -4.73
N ASP A 39 -6.75 -4.56 -6.00
CA ASP A 39 -7.91 -5.38 -6.36
C ASP A 39 -7.55 -6.85 -6.65
N ARG A 40 -8.57 -7.71 -6.63
CA ARG A 40 -8.43 -9.16 -6.87
C ARG A 40 -7.97 -9.52 -8.29
N ARG A 41 -7.93 -8.55 -9.21
CA ARG A 41 -7.51 -8.75 -10.61
C ARG A 41 -6.03 -8.44 -10.80
N GLY A 42 -5.29 -8.21 -9.71
CA GLY A 42 -3.87 -7.87 -9.77
C GLY A 42 -3.65 -6.44 -10.27
N ARG A 43 -4.52 -5.49 -9.94
CA ARG A 43 -4.29 -4.06 -10.21
C ARG A 43 -4.15 -3.27 -8.91
N ALA A 44 -3.11 -2.45 -8.86
CA ALA A 44 -2.86 -1.47 -7.82
C ALA A 44 -3.20 -0.07 -8.36
N ARG A 45 -3.96 0.72 -7.61
CA ARG A 45 -4.28 2.12 -7.92
C ARG A 45 -3.79 3.01 -6.80
N PHE A 46 -3.02 4.03 -7.13
CA PHE A 46 -2.40 4.95 -6.18
C PHE A 46 -3.08 6.31 -6.26
N TYR A 47 -3.49 6.82 -5.11
CA TYR A 47 -4.23 8.06 -5.01
C TYR A 47 -3.54 9.02 -4.04
N GLU A 48 -3.72 10.31 -4.31
CA GLU A 48 -3.30 11.41 -3.46
C GLU A 48 -4.38 12.48 -3.50
N ASP A 49 -4.85 12.91 -2.33
CA ASP A 49 -5.82 14.01 -2.14
C ASP A 49 -7.09 13.87 -3.00
N GLY A 50 -7.64 12.66 -3.13
CA GLY A 50 -8.83 12.42 -3.97
C GLY A 50 -8.51 11.95 -5.38
N THR A 51 -7.30 12.23 -5.87
CA THR A 51 -6.95 12.10 -7.28
C THR A 51 -6.19 10.81 -7.55
N LEU A 52 -6.59 10.06 -8.57
CA LEU A 52 -5.82 8.93 -9.07
C LEU A 52 -4.51 9.46 -9.66
N ARG A 53 -3.39 9.21 -8.99
CA ARG A 53 -2.07 9.59 -9.48
C ARG A 53 -1.59 8.60 -10.52
N SER A 54 -1.82 7.31 -10.27
CA SER A 54 -1.25 6.28 -11.12
C SER A 54 -1.86 4.90 -10.86
N ALA A 55 -1.65 3.95 -11.77
CA ALA A 55 -2.09 2.57 -11.59
C ALA A 55 -1.15 1.57 -12.27
N ALA A 56 -1.04 0.37 -11.71
CA ALA A 56 -0.14 -0.68 -12.18
C ALA A 56 -0.82 -2.05 -12.13
N ALA A 57 -0.44 -2.95 -13.03
CA ALA A 57 -0.64 -4.37 -12.77
C ALA A 57 0.41 -4.84 -11.76
N PHE A 58 0.03 -5.69 -10.82
CA PHE A 58 0.95 -6.27 -9.85
C PHE A 58 0.82 -7.80 -9.79
N SER A 59 1.86 -8.44 -9.28
CA SER A 59 1.86 -9.85 -8.91
C SER A 59 2.65 -10.05 -7.63
N ILE A 60 2.35 -11.12 -6.90
CA ILE A 60 3.05 -11.47 -5.66
C ILE A 60 4.07 -12.57 -5.92
N ARG A 61 5.29 -12.39 -5.42
CA ARG A 61 6.34 -13.41 -5.41
C ARG A 61 6.88 -13.63 -4.01
N ARG A 62 7.34 -14.86 -3.75
CA ARG A 62 8.18 -15.16 -2.57
C ARG A 62 9.63 -14.91 -2.96
N ALA A 63 10.31 -14.06 -2.19
CA ALA A 63 11.73 -13.81 -2.33
C ALA A 63 12.48 -14.46 -1.15
N PRO A 64 13.64 -15.09 -1.36
CA PRO A 64 14.45 -15.64 -0.28
C PRO A 64 14.85 -14.51 0.69
N LYS A 65 14.84 -14.82 1.99
CA LYS A 65 15.37 -13.93 3.03
C LYS A 65 16.85 -14.26 3.25
N GLN A 66 17.63 -13.32 3.79
CA GLN A 66 19.00 -13.61 4.20
C GLN A 66 19.04 -14.79 5.20
N PRO A 67 20.15 -15.55 5.27
CA PRO A 67 20.21 -16.85 5.95
C PRO A 67 19.85 -16.84 7.45
N ASP A 68 19.91 -15.68 8.10
CA ASP A 68 19.88 -15.53 9.56
C ASP A 68 18.49 -15.17 10.14
N GLN A 69 17.39 -15.55 9.47
CA GLN A 69 16.04 -15.26 9.98
C GLN A 69 15.10 -16.47 9.95
N LYS A 70 14.30 -16.58 11.03
CA LYS A 70 13.30 -17.63 11.35
C LYS A 70 12.25 -17.90 10.25
N ARG A 71 12.13 -17.04 9.23
CA ARG A 71 11.27 -17.24 8.06
C ARG A 71 12.13 -17.22 6.80
N SER A 72 12.08 -18.29 6.01
CA SER A 72 12.90 -18.51 4.82
C SER A 72 12.56 -17.60 3.63
N PHE A 73 11.47 -16.82 3.69
CA PHE A 73 11.05 -15.94 2.60
C PHE A 73 10.35 -14.65 3.07
N ARG A 74 10.38 -13.64 2.20
CA ARG A 74 9.55 -12.42 2.23
C ARG A 74 8.58 -12.43 1.07
N HIS A 75 7.41 -11.83 1.25
CA HIS A 75 6.53 -11.56 0.12
C HIS A 75 6.93 -10.24 -0.53
N MET A 76 6.89 -10.22 -1.86
CA MET A 76 7.30 -9.09 -2.69
C MET A 76 6.23 -8.80 -3.72
N ILE A 77 5.84 -7.54 -3.82
CA ILE A 77 4.97 -6.99 -4.86
C ILE A 77 5.85 -6.62 -6.05
N ILE A 78 5.54 -7.20 -7.21
CA ILE A 78 6.15 -6.85 -8.49
C ILE A 78 5.16 -6.00 -9.27
N TYR A 79 5.48 -4.73 -9.49
CA TYR A 79 4.66 -3.84 -10.31
C TYR A 79 5.14 -3.85 -11.76
N ARG A 80 4.22 -3.93 -12.72
CA ARG A 80 4.54 -3.75 -14.15
C ARG A 80 4.63 -2.27 -14.49
N GLY A 81 5.77 -1.86 -15.07
CA GLY A 81 5.98 -0.49 -15.55
C GLY A 81 6.37 0.52 -14.47
N TYR A 82 6.79 0.06 -13.28
CA TYR A 82 7.26 0.91 -12.19
C TYR A 82 8.73 0.64 -11.88
N GLN A 83 9.39 1.64 -11.32
CA GLN A 83 10.83 1.64 -11.11
C GLN A 83 11.30 0.71 -9.98
N SER A 84 10.43 0.31 -9.05
CA SER A 84 10.83 -0.54 -7.94
C SER A 84 9.78 -1.57 -7.52
N ASN A 85 10.27 -2.73 -7.12
CA ASN A 85 9.49 -3.76 -6.44
C ASN A 85 9.47 -3.45 -4.94
N GLN A 86 8.47 -3.95 -4.23
CA GLN A 86 8.32 -3.67 -2.81
C GLN A 86 8.20 -4.97 -2.01
N TYR A 87 9.01 -5.12 -0.97
CA TYR A 87 8.72 -6.12 0.06
C TYR A 87 7.50 -5.68 0.85
N TYR A 88 6.64 -6.62 1.21
CA TYR A 88 5.52 -6.32 2.08
C TYR A 88 5.35 -7.33 3.21
N SER A 89 4.72 -6.85 4.27
CA SER A 89 4.20 -7.67 5.35
C SER A 89 2.92 -7.08 5.89
N ILE A 90 2.02 -7.94 6.34
CA ILE A 90 0.74 -7.56 6.92
C ILE A 90 0.68 -8.08 8.34
N SER A 91 0.27 -7.22 9.28
CA SER A 91 0.03 -7.58 10.68
C SER A 91 -1.27 -6.93 11.12
N GLY A 92 -2.32 -7.75 11.32
CA GLY A 92 -3.66 -7.25 11.60
C GLY A 92 -4.17 -6.34 10.48
N ASN A 93 -4.48 -5.10 10.82
CA ASN A 93 -4.94 -4.06 9.88
C ASN A 93 -3.81 -3.17 9.35
N ARG A 94 -2.54 -3.53 9.54
CA ARG A 94 -1.39 -2.75 9.09
C ARG A 94 -0.67 -3.43 7.93
N LEU A 95 -0.33 -2.64 6.92
CA LEU A 95 0.52 -3.02 5.79
C LEU A 95 1.82 -2.25 5.88
N TYR A 96 2.93 -2.97 5.85
CA TYR A 96 4.28 -2.40 5.79
C TYR A 96 4.83 -2.66 4.39
N LEU A 97 5.26 -1.61 3.70
CA LEU A 97 5.92 -1.68 2.40
C LEU A 97 7.34 -1.14 2.51
N GLN A 98 8.28 -1.86 1.91
CA GLN A 98 9.69 -1.45 1.86
C GLN A 98 10.19 -1.59 0.43
N ASP A 99 10.86 -0.54 -0.05
CA ASP A 99 11.45 -0.54 -1.39
C ASP A 99 12.57 -1.61 -1.52
N ALA A 100 12.57 -2.37 -2.63
CA ALA A 100 13.56 -3.41 -2.89
C ALA A 100 14.89 -2.88 -3.48
N SER A 101 14.96 -1.61 -3.86
CA SER A 101 16.17 -0.95 -4.41
C SER A 101 17.27 -0.68 -3.37
N GLY A 102 17.03 -1.01 -2.10
CA GLY A 102 18.01 -0.81 -1.01
C GLY A 102 17.92 0.56 -0.33
N LYS A 103 17.13 1.50 -0.84
CA LYS A 103 16.71 2.70 -0.09
C LYS A 103 15.65 2.28 0.92
N VAL A 104 16.07 2.06 2.17
CA VAL A 104 15.17 1.60 3.25
C VAL A 104 14.29 2.74 3.75
N VAL A 105 13.31 3.11 2.94
CA VAL A 105 12.13 3.83 3.40
C VAL A 105 11.06 2.78 3.67
N GLU A 106 10.62 2.69 4.92
CA GLU A 106 9.48 1.86 5.30
C GLU A 106 8.21 2.72 5.30
N HIS A 107 7.22 2.28 4.54
CA HIS A 107 5.90 2.91 4.47
C HIS A 107 4.92 2.06 5.27
N THR A 108 4.23 2.70 6.22
CA THR A 108 3.17 2.09 7.01
C THR A 108 1.82 2.57 6.51
N TYR A 109 0.91 1.63 6.30
CA TYR A 109 -0.47 1.86 5.92
C TYR A 109 -1.42 1.16 6.88
N ILE A 110 -2.66 1.67 6.98
CA ILE A 110 -3.76 1.02 7.68
C ILE A 110 -4.85 0.64 6.68
N ARG A 111 -5.46 -0.52 6.91
CA ARG A 111 -6.59 -0.99 6.10
C ARG A 111 -7.77 -0.06 6.38
N SER A 112 -8.28 0.57 5.33
CA SER A 112 -9.50 1.37 5.46
C SER A 112 -10.68 0.43 5.67
N SER A 113 -11.42 0.62 6.76
CA SER A 113 -12.68 -0.09 7.02
C SER A 113 -13.81 0.40 6.12
N SER A 114 -13.60 1.52 5.41
CA SER A 114 -14.58 2.05 4.49
C SER A 114 -14.54 1.29 3.17
N ALA A 115 -15.61 0.52 2.92
CA ALA A 115 -16.03 0.21 1.55
C ALA A 115 -16.01 1.51 0.73
N PRO A 116 -15.73 1.48 -0.59
CA PRO A 116 -15.73 2.70 -1.38
C PRO A 116 -17.09 3.35 -1.25
N ALA A 117 -17.18 4.40 -0.44
CA ALA A 117 -18.33 5.26 -0.39
C ALA A 117 -18.36 5.94 -1.75
N VAL A 118 -19.15 5.37 -2.66
CA VAL A 118 -19.69 6.11 -3.79
C VAL A 118 -20.31 7.33 -3.16
N GLN A 119 -19.63 8.47 -3.26
CA GLN A 119 -20.20 9.75 -2.91
C GLN A 119 -21.32 9.98 -3.92
N VAL A 120 -22.52 9.51 -3.58
CA VAL A 120 -23.73 9.85 -4.30
C VAL A 120 -23.89 11.34 -4.04
N ALA A 121 -23.60 12.14 -5.06
CA ALA A 121 -23.80 13.57 -5.04
C ALA A 121 -25.23 13.83 -4.59
N SER A 122 -25.39 14.53 -3.46
CA SER A 122 -26.68 15.00 -2.99
C SER A 122 -27.20 16.03 -4.00
N THR A 123 -28.02 15.60 -4.96
CA THR A 123 -28.86 16.53 -5.72
C THR A 123 -29.88 17.12 -4.76
N LYS A 124 -29.56 18.32 -4.30
CA LYS A 124 -30.45 19.24 -3.62
C LYS A 124 -31.49 19.70 -4.64
N THR A 125 -32.65 19.04 -4.71
CA THR A 125 -33.80 19.61 -5.42
C THR A 125 -34.64 20.36 -4.41
N ILE A 126 -34.67 21.67 -4.62
CA ILE A 126 -35.47 22.67 -3.93
C ILE A 126 -36.79 22.79 -4.70
N GLN A 127 -37.88 23.00 -3.94
CA GLN A 127 -39.28 23.30 -4.31
C GLN A 127 -40.20 22.10 -4.60
#